data_AF-U2FAH3-F1
#
_entry.id   AF-U2FAH3-F1
#
_cell.length_a   1.000
_cell.length_b   1.000
_cell.length_c   1.000
_cell.angle_alpha   90.00
_cell.angle_beta   90.00
_cell.angle_gamma   90.00
#
_symmetry.space_group_name_H-M   'P 1'
#
loop_
_entity.id
_entity.type
_entity.pdbx_description
1 polymer ?
#
loop_
_entity_poly.entity_id
_entity_poly.type
_entity_poly.pdbx_seq_one_letter_code
_entity_poly.pdbx_strand_id
1 'polypeptide(L)'
;MKNIDKFLKDFLFRVGSGVAQVAKEKTAPIRTGNLKRDIRVFEVTASEVTVGNTLKAKYAKYVHGGTRAHVIKPKNKKALANKKAGLFFGKKVNHPGIKANPYLLNAWNIYKNGGLKRASDELAQNVGKEIVKEIKVILKN
;
A
#
# COMPACT_ATOMS: atom_id res chain seq x y z
N MET A 1 25.13 -12.19 15.73
CA MET A 1 25.34 -11.05 14.82
C MET A 1 24.64 -9.83 15.38
N LYS A 2 25.39 -8.94 16.03
CA LYS A 2 24.88 -7.63 16.43
C LYS A 2 24.73 -6.84 15.12
N ASN A 3 23.57 -6.85 14.44
CA ASN A 3 23.14 -5.93 13.34
C ASN A 3 22.23 -6.58 12.28
N ILE A 4 21.94 -7.89 12.32
CA ILE A 4 21.12 -8.56 11.29
C ILE A 4 19.71 -7.96 11.17
N ASP A 5 19.06 -7.67 12.31
CA ASP A 5 17.73 -7.07 12.37
C ASP A 5 17.66 -5.70 11.69
N LYS A 6 18.75 -4.93 11.78
CA LYS A 6 18.85 -3.62 11.12
C LYS A 6 18.86 -3.79 9.61
N PHE A 7 19.68 -4.71 9.09
CA PHE A 7 19.72 -4.99 7.66
C PHE A 7 18.39 -5.52 7.12
N LEU A 8 17.71 -6.38 7.89
CA LEU A 8 16.38 -6.88 7.54
C LEU A 8 15.33 -5.77 7.53
N LYS A 9 15.34 -4.87 8.53
CA LYS A 9 14.48 -3.67 8.55
C LYS A 9 14.74 -2.77 7.35
N ASP A 10 16.00 -2.48 7.02
CA ASP A 10 16.36 -1.63 5.88
C ASP A 10 15.92 -2.27 4.54
N PHE A 11 16.10 -3.59 4.42
CA PHE A 11 15.61 -4.37 3.29
C PHE A 11 14.09 -4.28 3.15
N LEU A 12 13.34 -4.55 4.22
CA LEU A 12 11.88 -4.52 4.21
C LEU A 12 11.33 -3.11 3.99
N PHE A 13 11.99 -2.08 4.52
CA PHE A 13 11.65 -0.69 4.25
C PHE A 13 11.79 -0.36 2.76
N ARG A 14 12.84 -0.84 2.10
CA ARG A 14 13.04 -0.67 0.65
C ARG A 14 12.02 -1.42 -0.18
N VAL A 15 11.70 -2.64 0.21
CA VAL A 15 10.63 -3.42 -0.43
C VAL A 15 9.31 -2.67 -0.31
N GLY A 16 8.91 -2.26 0.89
CA GLY A 16 7.67 -1.50 1.13
C GLY A 16 7.64 -0.17 0.38
N SER A 17 8.74 0.57 0.37
CA SER A 17 8.86 1.85 -0.35
C SER A 17 8.76 1.65 -1.86
N GLY A 18 9.40 0.61 -2.39
CA GLY A 18 9.33 0.25 -3.81
C GLY A 18 7.92 -0.16 -4.22
N VAL A 19 7.23 -0.97 -3.42
CA VAL A 19 5.82 -1.31 -3.63
C VAL A 19 4.94 -0.07 -3.60
N ALA A 20 5.14 0.83 -2.63
CA ALA A 20 4.39 2.08 -2.53
C ALA A 20 4.62 2.98 -3.76
N GLN A 21 5.84 3.04 -4.28
CA GLN A 21 6.17 3.78 -5.49
C GLN A 21 5.50 3.18 -6.73
N VAL A 22 5.63 1.86 -6.93
CA VAL A 22 4.96 1.17 -8.03
C VAL A 22 3.45 1.37 -7.95
N ALA A 23 2.87 1.33 -6.75
CA ALA A 23 1.45 1.57 -6.56
C ALA A 23 1.05 2.98 -7.00
N LYS A 24 1.84 3.99 -6.63
CA LYS A 24 1.62 5.38 -7.04
C LYS A 24 1.74 5.57 -8.55
N GLU A 25 2.70 4.92 -9.18
CA GLU A 25 3.02 5.15 -10.58
C GLU A 25 2.10 4.38 -11.52
N LYS A 26 1.78 3.13 -11.21
CA LYS A 26 1.24 2.18 -12.20
C LYS A 26 -0.16 1.66 -11.91
N THR A 27 -0.57 1.54 -10.65
CA THR A 27 -1.78 0.76 -10.31
C THR A 27 -2.88 1.55 -9.60
N ALA A 28 -2.53 2.57 -8.81
CA ALA A 28 -3.52 3.36 -8.09
C ALA A 28 -4.37 4.22 -9.05
N PRO A 29 -5.71 4.17 -8.97
CA PRO A 29 -6.56 4.97 -9.85
C PRO A 29 -6.48 6.46 -9.50
N ILE A 30 -6.60 7.31 -10.51
CA ILE A 30 -6.47 8.76 -10.38
C ILE A 30 -7.80 9.42 -10.76
N ARG A 31 -8.41 10.11 -9.79
CA ARG A 31 -9.48 11.10 -10.03
C ARG A 31 -9.04 12.50 -9.61
N THR A 32 -8.70 12.65 -8.32
CA THR A 32 -8.14 13.90 -7.76
C THR A 32 -6.69 13.75 -7.30
N GLY A 33 -6.13 12.54 -7.38
CA GLY A 33 -4.79 12.20 -6.88
C GLY A 33 -4.68 11.98 -5.35
N ASN A 34 -5.73 12.20 -4.57
CA ASN A 34 -5.69 12.03 -3.11
C ASN A 34 -5.33 10.61 -2.68
N LEU A 35 -5.95 9.60 -3.30
CA LEU A 35 -5.67 8.19 -3.02
C LEU A 35 -4.19 7.85 -3.28
N LYS A 36 -3.69 8.20 -4.47
CA LYS A 36 -2.31 7.98 -4.89
C LYS A 36 -1.31 8.64 -3.93
N ARG A 37 -1.51 9.93 -3.62
CA ARG A 37 -0.58 10.69 -2.75
C ARG A 37 -0.49 10.14 -1.33
N ASP A 38 -1.57 9.54 -0.84
CA ASP A 38 -1.65 9.07 0.55
C ASP A 38 -1.05 7.67 0.77
N ILE A 39 -0.63 6.96 -0.29
CA ILE A 39 0.02 5.64 -0.17
C ILE A 39 1.38 5.82 0.51
N ARG A 40 1.63 5.07 1.59
CA ARG A 40 2.88 5.14 2.35
C ARG A 40 3.19 3.84 3.08
N VAL A 41 4.44 3.72 3.53
CA VAL A 41 4.89 2.69 4.48
C VAL A 41 4.55 3.17 5.91
N PHE A 42 4.04 2.28 6.75
CA PHE A 42 3.63 2.59 8.13
C PHE A 42 4.61 2.02 9.15
N GLU A 43 4.74 0.71 9.15
CA GLU A 43 5.52 -0.04 10.13
C GLU A 43 6.47 -0.97 9.39
N VAL A 44 7.69 -1.08 9.91
CA VAL A 44 8.72 -1.97 9.39
C VAL A 44 9.39 -2.64 10.57
N THR A 45 9.30 -3.96 10.60
CA THR A 45 10.04 -4.82 11.53
C THR A 45 11.10 -5.59 10.76
N ALA A 46 11.84 -6.49 11.42
CA ALA A 46 12.77 -7.36 10.73
C ALA A 46 12.06 -8.48 9.93
N SER A 47 10.75 -8.67 10.14
CA SER A 47 9.96 -9.74 9.52
C SER A 47 8.81 -9.24 8.64
N GLU A 48 8.31 -8.01 8.86
CA GLU A 48 7.16 -7.49 8.14
C GLU A 48 7.28 -6.01 7.75
N VAL A 49 6.54 -5.63 6.72
CA VAL A 49 6.35 -4.23 6.32
C VAL A 49 4.90 -3.97 5.95
N THR A 50 4.33 -2.91 6.53
CA THR A 50 2.94 -2.50 6.28
C THR A 50 2.89 -1.33 5.32
N VAL A 51 2.22 -1.50 4.17
CA VAL A 51 1.99 -0.47 3.16
C VAL A 51 0.49 -0.24 2.98
N GLY A 52 0.06 1.02 2.96
CA GLY A 52 -1.36 1.32 2.81
C GLY A 52 -1.68 2.79 2.67
N ASN A 53 -2.90 3.15 3.05
CA ASN A 53 -3.42 4.52 3.07
C ASN A 53 -3.81 4.93 4.49
N THR A 54 -3.78 6.22 4.79
CA THR A 54 -4.23 6.76 6.07
C THR A 54 -5.72 7.06 6.08
N LEU A 55 -6.19 7.54 7.23
CA LEU A 55 -7.54 8.09 7.40
C LEU A 55 -7.82 9.31 6.51
N LYS A 56 -6.84 9.91 5.82
CA LYS A 56 -7.11 10.93 4.79
C LYS A 56 -7.83 10.33 3.57
N ALA A 57 -7.58 9.06 3.26
CA ALA A 57 -8.25 8.31 2.21
C ALA A 57 -9.07 7.15 2.78
N LYS A 58 -10.05 7.43 3.67
CA LYS A 58 -10.93 6.40 4.27
C LYS A 58 -11.62 5.47 3.26
N TYR A 59 -11.82 5.96 2.04
CA TYR A 59 -12.44 5.21 0.95
C TYR A 59 -11.49 4.22 0.26
N ALA A 60 -10.19 4.26 0.55
CA ALA A 60 -9.17 3.41 -0.06
C ALA A 60 -9.51 1.92 0.01
N LYS A 61 -9.99 1.45 1.16
CA LYS A 61 -10.40 0.04 1.35
C LYS A 61 -11.51 -0.40 0.38
N TYR A 62 -12.45 0.50 0.08
CA TYR A 62 -13.55 0.21 -0.85
C TYR A 62 -13.10 0.27 -2.31
N VAL A 63 -12.07 1.06 -2.63
CA VAL A 63 -11.44 1.05 -3.96
C VAL A 63 -10.65 -0.25 -4.13
N HIS A 64 -9.88 -0.63 -3.11
CA HIS A 64 -9.06 -1.84 -3.12
C HIS A 64 -9.88 -3.11 -3.20
N GLY A 65 -10.84 -3.28 -2.28
CA GLY A 65 -11.65 -4.50 -2.14
C GLY A 65 -12.99 -4.46 -2.87
N GLY A 66 -13.38 -3.32 -3.45
CA GLY A 66 -14.71 -3.15 -4.04
C GLY A 66 -15.81 -3.06 -2.99
N THR A 67 -17.06 -3.02 -3.46
CA THR A 67 -18.26 -3.09 -2.61
C THR A 67 -19.33 -3.93 -3.30
N ARG A 68 -20.10 -4.68 -2.52
CA ARG A 68 -21.25 -5.44 -3.02
C ARG A 68 -22.40 -4.51 -3.41
N ALA A 69 -23.30 -5.02 -4.25
CA ALA A 69 -24.57 -4.36 -4.52
C ALA A 69 -25.33 -4.10 -3.21
N HIS A 70 -25.87 -2.90 -3.06
CA HIS A 70 -26.55 -2.49 -1.85
C HIS A 70 -27.58 -1.40 -2.12
N VAL A 71 -28.57 -1.30 -1.23
CA VAL A 71 -29.61 -0.27 -1.32
C VAL A 71 -29.20 0.93 -0.48
N ILE A 72 -29.18 2.11 -1.09
CA ILE A 72 -28.96 3.37 -0.40
C ILE A 72 -30.33 3.95 -0.04
N LYS A 73 -30.53 4.29 1.23
CA LYS A 73 -31.77 4.88 1.75
C LYS A 73 -31.45 6.14 2.56
N PRO A 74 -32.33 7.16 2.56
CA PRO A 74 -32.14 8.34 3.39
C PRO A 74 -32.34 7.98 4.87
N LYS A 75 -31.43 8.43 5.74
CA LYS A 75 -31.52 8.15 7.18
C LYS A 75 -32.54 9.05 7.89
N ASN A 76 -32.43 10.36 7.67
CA ASN A 76 -33.22 11.38 8.40
C ASN A 76 -34.06 12.28 7.46
N LYS A 77 -34.10 11.99 6.16
CA LYS A 77 -34.76 12.82 5.14
C LYS A 77 -35.81 12.02 4.37
N LYS A 78 -36.75 12.72 3.73
CA LYS A 78 -37.86 12.08 2.99
C LYS A 78 -37.41 11.38 1.70
N ALA A 79 -36.33 11.84 1.07
CA ALA A 79 -35.80 11.29 -0.18
C ALA A 79 -34.31 11.63 -0.38
N LEU A 80 -33.66 10.89 -1.27
CA LEU A 80 -32.33 11.13 -1.79
C LEU A 80 -32.41 12.08 -2.98
N ALA A 81 -31.56 13.10 -3.01
CA ALA A 81 -31.48 14.08 -4.10
C ALA A 81 -30.11 14.74 -4.14
N ASN A 82 -29.66 15.15 -5.32
CA ASN A 82 -28.53 16.06 -5.50
C ASN A 82 -29.08 17.46 -5.82
N LYS A 83 -29.25 18.28 -4.78
CA LYS A 83 -29.81 19.63 -4.92
C LYS A 83 -28.98 20.53 -5.83
N LYS A 84 -27.65 20.41 -5.81
CA LYS A 84 -26.76 21.23 -6.64
C LYS A 84 -26.90 20.94 -8.13
N ALA A 85 -27.26 19.70 -8.48
CA ALA A 85 -27.46 19.26 -9.86
C ALA A 85 -28.94 19.16 -10.26
N GLY A 86 -29.88 19.55 -9.40
CA GLY A 86 -31.32 19.43 -9.65
C GLY A 86 -31.85 17.99 -9.75
N LEU A 87 -31.10 16.97 -9.30
CA LEU A 87 -31.47 15.56 -9.46
C LEU A 87 -32.25 15.01 -8.27
N PHE A 88 -33.34 14.28 -8.53
CA PHE A 88 -34.12 13.56 -7.54
C PHE A 88 -33.98 12.05 -7.73
N PHE A 89 -33.58 11.33 -6.68
CA PHE A 89 -33.32 9.88 -6.73
C PHE A 89 -34.39 9.04 -6.02
N GLY A 90 -35.35 9.67 -5.34
CA GLY A 90 -36.44 8.97 -4.63
C GLY A 90 -36.07 8.46 -3.24
N LYS A 91 -36.88 7.52 -2.72
CA LYS A 91 -36.73 6.98 -1.35
C LYS A 91 -35.67 5.87 -1.22
N LYS A 92 -35.24 5.29 -2.34
CA LYS A 92 -34.23 4.23 -2.39
C LYS A 92 -33.48 4.26 -3.71
N VAL A 93 -32.20 3.90 -3.68
CA VAL A 93 -31.37 3.66 -4.88
C VAL A 93 -30.75 2.28 -4.77
N ASN A 94 -30.91 1.44 -5.79
CA ASN A 94 -30.22 0.16 -5.88
C ASN A 94 -28.84 0.39 -6.50
N HIS A 95 -27.81 0.49 -5.66
CA HIS A 95 -26.44 0.70 -6.14
C HIS A 95 -25.84 -0.66 -6.53
N PRO A 96 -25.28 -0.83 -7.74
CA PRO A 96 -24.72 -2.11 -8.20
C PRO A 96 -23.48 -2.55 -7.42
N GLY A 97 -22.87 -1.62 -6.67
CA GLY A 97 -21.60 -1.82 -5.98
C GLY A 97 -20.47 -1.20 -6.78
N ILE A 98 -19.24 -1.47 -6.36
CA ILE A 98 -18.02 -0.96 -6.99
C ILE A 98 -17.14 -2.16 -7.27
N LYS A 99 -16.67 -2.31 -8.51
CA LYS A 99 -15.69 -3.33 -8.86
C LYS A 99 -14.36 -3.03 -8.17
N ALA A 100 -13.76 -4.05 -7.56
CA ALA A 100 -12.48 -3.93 -6.88
C ALA A 100 -11.37 -3.52 -7.87
N ASN A 101 -10.52 -2.59 -7.45
CA ASN A 101 -9.22 -2.33 -8.04
C ASN A 101 -8.15 -2.60 -6.98
N PRO A 102 -7.58 -3.82 -6.91
CA PRO A 102 -6.65 -4.21 -5.85
C PRO A 102 -5.24 -3.63 -6.09
N TYR A 103 -5.12 -2.29 -6.12
CA TYR A 103 -3.92 -1.58 -6.58
C TYR A 103 -2.64 -1.90 -5.79
N LEU A 104 -2.69 -2.08 -4.47
CA LEU A 104 -1.52 -2.48 -3.67
C LEU A 104 -1.06 -3.90 -3.99
N LEU A 105 -1.99 -4.84 -4.19
CA LEU A 105 -1.67 -6.22 -4.55
C LEU A 105 -1.07 -6.28 -5.96
N ASN A 106 -1.66 -5.54 -6.89
CA ASN A 106 -1.12 -5.42 -8.25
C ASN A 106 0.28 -4.79 -8.23
N ALA A 107 0.51 -3.79 -7.37
CA ALA A 107 1.82 -3.18 -7.22
C ALA A 107 2.86 -4.15 -6.66
N TRP A 108 2.49 -4.96 -5.67
CA TRP A 108 3.33 -6.03 -5.15
C TRP A 108 3.71 -7.02 -6.26
N ASN A 109 2.74 -7.49 -7.04
CA ASN A 109 3.00 -8.44 -8.13
C ASN A 109 3.98 -7.86 -9.17
N ILE A 110 3.86 -6.58 -9.51
CA ILE A 110 4.79 -5.90 -10.41
C ILE A 110 6.17 -5.76 -9.77
N TYR A 111 6.25 -5.33 -8.50
CA TYR A 111 7.52 -5.13 -7.80
C TYR A 111 8.27 -6.45 -7.59
N LYS A 112 7.56 -7.52 -7.22
CA LYS A 112 8.11 -8.87 -7.02
C LYS A 112 8.88 -9.36 -8.25
N ASN A 113 8.37 -9.08 -9.45
CA ASN A 113 8.95 -9.56 -10.70
C ASN A 113 10.13 -8.70 -11.22
N GLY A 114 10.55 -7.64 -10.51
CA GLY A 114 11.70 -6.84 -10.95
C GLY A 114 12.43 -6.07 -9.86
N GLY A 115 11.72 -5.37 -8.98
CA GLY A 115 12.31 -4.57 -7.90
C GLY A 115 12.91 -5.40 -6.76
N LEU A 116 12.33 -6.57 -6.49
CA LEU A 116 12.73 -7.42 -5.36
C LEU A 116 14.17 -7.94 -5.48
N LYS A 117 14.63 -8.25 -6.70
CA LYS A 117 16.00 -8.70 -6.94
C LYS A 117 17.01 -7.67 -6.46
N ARG A 118 16.82 -6.39 -6.81
CA ARG A 118 17.70 -5.30 -6.42
C ARG A 118 17.78 -5.14 -4.90
N ALA A 119 16.62 -5.19 -4.22
CA ALA A 119 16.59 -5.13 -2.76
C ALA A 119 17.33 -6.33 -2.12
N SER A 120 17.19 -7.52 -2.71
CA SER A 120 17.83 -8.75 -2.21
C SER A 120 19.35 -8.72 -2.41
N ASP A 121 19.81 -8.29 -3.58
CA ASP A 121 21.23 -8.13 -3.89
C ASP A 121 21.90 -7.16 -2.90
N GLU A 122 21.21 -6.07 -2.54
CA GLU A 122 21.72 -5.09 -1.60
C GLU A 122 21.77 -5.60 -0.15
N LEU A 123 20.77 -6.38 0.27
CA LEU A 123 20.80 -7.08 1.56
C LEU A 123 22.02 -8.01 1.63
N ALA A 124 22.25 -8.81 0.59
CA ALA A 124 23.38 -9.75 0.54
C ALA A 124 24.72 -9.02 0.65
N GLN A 125 24.88 -7.89 -0.05
CA GLN A 125 26.10 -7.07 0.05
C GLN A 125 26.30 -6.49 1.45
N ASN A 126 25.24 -5.97 2.08
CA ASN A 126 25.33 -5.37 3.41
C ASN A 126 25.67 -6.40 4.49
N VAL A 127 25.00 -7.55 4.47
CA VAL A 127 25.27 -8.67 5.37
C VAL A 127 26.69 -9.21 5.15
N GLY A 128 27.10 -9.41 3.89
CA GLY A 128 28.45 -9.89 3.56
C GLY A 128 29.56 -8.95 4.07
N LYS A 129 29.40 -7.64 3.91
CA LYS A 129 30.35 -6.64 4.43
C LYS A 129 30.48 -6.72 5.95
N GLU A 130 29.36 -6.88 6.66
CA GLU A 130 29.38 -6.97 8.12
C GLU A 130 30.06 -8.26 8.60
N ILE A 131 29.77 -9.40 7.96
CA ILE A 131 30.43 -10.69 8.29
C ILE A 131 31.95 -10.59 8.08
N VAL A 132 32.40 -10.03 6.95
CA VAL A 132 33.85 -9.85 6.70
C VAL A 132 34.50 -8.96 7.75
N LYS A 133 33.79 -7.91 8.20
CA LYS A 133 34.27 -7.02 9.26
C LYS A 133 34.38 -7.76 10.60
N GLU A 134 33.37 -8.54 10.99
CA GLU A 134 33.39 -9.36 12.20
C GLU A 134 34.56 -10.36 12.17
N ILE A 135 34.76 -11.07 11.04
CA ILE A 135 35.89 -12.01 10.86
C ILE A 135 37.24 -11.29 11.00
N LYS A 136 37.42 -10.11 10.39
CA LYS A 136 38.66 -9.34 10.51
C LYS A 136 38.96 -8.90 11.94
N VAL A 137 37.94 -8.63 12.75
CA VAL A 137 38.11 -8.31 14.18
C VAL A 137 38.54 -9.55 14.95
N ILE A 138 37.90 -10.70 14.68
CA ILE A 138 38.25 -11.97 15.33
C ILE A 138 39.67 -12.39 15.00
N LEU A 139 40.11 -12.30 13.74
CA LEU A 139 41.45 -12.69 13.31
C LEU A 139 42.57 -11.73 13.73
N LYS A 140 42.24 -10.53 14.22
CA LYS A 140 43.21 -9.54 14.72
C LYS A 140 43.42 -9.63 16.24
N ASN A 141 42.56 -10.36 16.94
CA ASN A 141 42.68 -10.70 18.36
C ASN A 141 43.27 -12.10 18.50
#